data_AF-A0A2X1N823-F1
#
_entry.id   AF-A0A2X1N823-F1
#
_cell.length_a   1.000
_cell.length_b   1.000
_cell.length_c   1.000
_cell.angle_alpha   90.00
_cell.angle_beta   90.00
_cell.angle_gamma   90.00
#
_symmetry.space_group_name_H-M   'P 1'
#
loop_
_entity.id
_entity.type
_entity.pdbx_description
1 polymer ?
#
loop_
_entity_poly.entity_id
_entity_poly.type
_entity_poly.pdbx_seq_one_letter_code
_entity_poly.pdbx_strand_id
1 'polypeptide(L)'
;MKIGVFVPIGNNGWLISTHAPQYMPTFELNKAIVQKAEHYHFDFALSMIKLRGFGGKTEFWDHNLESFTLMAGLAAVTSRIQIYATAATLTLPPAIVARMAATIDSISGGRFGRQPRDWLAKARV
;
A
#
# COMPACT_ATOMS: atom_id res chain seq x y z
N MET A 1 -3.07 -17.49 -11.27
CA MET A 1 -2.16 -16.87 -10.27
C MET A 1 -2.50 -15.39 -10.20
N LYS A 2 -2.58 -14.79 -9.01
CA LYS A 2 -2.79 -13.33 -8.85
C LYS A 2 -1.46 -12.62 -8.69
N ILE A 3 -1.31 -11.44 -9.27
CA ILE A 3 -0.09 -10.62 -9.25
C ILE A 3 -0.39 -9.29 -8.57
N GLY A 4 0.48 -8.89 -7.64
CA GLY A 4 0.37 -7.61 -6.97
C GLY A 4 1.68 -6.83 -6.98
N VAL A 5 1.56 -5.52 -6.83
CA VAL A 5 2.70 -4.62 -6.69
C VAL A 5 2.80 -4.19 -5.23
N PHE A 6 3.99 -4.34 -4.67
CA PHE A 6 4.33 -3.71 -3.41
C PHE A 6 4.79 -2.29 -3.75
N VAL A 7 4.10 -1.27 -3.25
CA VAL A 7 4.41 0.11 -3.61
C VAL A 7 5.51 0.67 -2.70
N PRO A 8 6.47 1.44 -3.23
CA PRO A 8 7.57 1.97 -2.44
C PRO A 8 7.12 3.18 -1.61
N ILE A 9 6.47 2.87 -0.48
CA ILE A 9 6.05 3.86 0.52
C ILE A 9 7.23 4.45 1.31
N GLY A 10 8.38 3.77 1.29
CA GLY A 10 9.65 4.24 1.84
C GLY A 10 10.65 4.58 0.73
N ASN A 11 11.58 5.50 1.02
CA ASN A 11 12.65 5.85 0.08
C ASN A 11 13.47 4.63 -0.35
N ASN A 12 13.91 4.64 -1.62
CA ASN A 12 14.74 3.60 -2.24
C ASN A 12 14.13 2.18 -2.31
N GLY A 13 12.83 2.04 -1.99
CA GLY A 13 12.11 0.77 -2.16
C GLY A 13 12.68 -0.32 -1.27
N TRP A 14 13.28 -1.36 -1.86
CA TRP A 14 13.82 -2.51 -1.13
C TRP A 14 15.32 -2.73 -1.36
N LEU A 15 16.03 -1.74 -1.90
CA LEU A 15 17.46 -1.84 -2.17
C LEU A 15 18.27 -0.94 -1.23
N ILE A 16 19.12 -1.56 -0.40
CA ILE A 16 20.01 -0.87 0.54
C ILE A 16 21.39 -0.73 -0.10
N SER A 17 21.51 0.16 -1.09
CA SER A 17 22.74 0.36 -1.84
C SER A 17 22.84 1.78 -2.42
N THR A 18 24.04 2.35 -2.41
CA THR A 18 24.33 3.64 -3.06
C THR A 18 24.34 3.55 -4.59
N HIS A 19 24.40 2.33 -5.16
CA HIS A 19 24.31 2.10 -6.60
C HIS A 19 22.88 1.81 -7.08
N ALA A 20 21.91 1.72 -6.16
CA ALA A 20 20.50 1.61 -6.52
C ALA A 20 19.94 3.00 -6.88
N PRO A 21 18.79 3.07 -7.60
CA PRO A 21 18.09 4.33 -7.79
C PRO A 21 17.76 5.00 -6.46
N GLN A 22 18.11 6.28 -6.33
CA GLN A 22 17.83 7.09 -5.15
C GLN A 22 16.56 7.90 -5.39
N TYR A 23 15.51 7.68 -4.59
CA TYR A 23 14.24 8.38 -4.75
C TYR A 23 13.45 8.47 -3.43
N MET A 24 12.66 9.53 -3.30
CA MET A 24 11.77 9.74 -2.17
C MET A 24 10.36 9.20 -2.43
N PRO A 25 9.67 8.71 -1.40
CA PRO A 25 8.31 8.20 -1.54
C PRO A 25 7.34 9.39 -1.61
N THR A 26 6.92 9.74 -2.82
CA THR A 26 5.91 10.79 -3.03
C THR A 26 4.59 10.17 -3.47
N PHE A 27 3.49 10.91 -3.28
CA PHE A 27 2.19 10.49 -3.79
C PHE A 27 2.21 10.30 -5.32
N GLU A 28 2.75 11.27 -6.07
CA GLU A 28 2.79 11.18 -7.55
C GLU A 28 3.64 10.01 -8.05
N LEU A 29 4.74 9.67 -7.38
CA LEU A 29 5.51 8.46 -7.70
C LEU A 29 4.65 7.19 -7.51
N ASN A 30 4.01 7.07 -6.34
CA ASN A 30 3.18 5.91 -6.03
C ASN A 30 1.96 5.83 -6.96
N LYS A 31 1.36 6.96 -7.32
CA LYS A 31 0.26 7.06 -8.30
C LYS A 31 0.70 6.56 -9.67
N ALA A 32 1.84 7.03 -10.18
CA ALA A 32 2.37 6.59 -11.46
C ALA A 32 2.65 5.08 -11.49
N ILE A 33 3.20 4.54 -10.40
CA ILE A 33 3.44 3.09 -10.24
C ILE A 33 2.13 2.31 -10.28
N VAL A 34 1.15 2.69 -9.46
CA VAL A 34 -0.10 1.94 -9.33
C VAL A 34 -0.96 2.06 -10.58
N GLN A 35 -1.03 3.23 -11.22
CA GLN A 35 -1.76 3.38 -12.49
C GLN A 35 -1.11 2.56 -13.61
N LYS A 36 0.23 2.46 -13.63
CA LYS A 36 0.93 1.57 -14.57
C LYS A 36 0.66 0.10 -14.26
N ALA A 37 0.66 -0.30 -12.99
CA ALA A 37 0.30 -1.66 -12.59
C ALA A 37 -1.15 -2.01 -12.98
N GLU A 38 -2.10 -1.10 -12.75
CA GLU A 38 -3.50 -1.25 -13.17
C GLU A 38 -3.66 -1.33 -14.71
N HIS A 39 -2.85 -0.58 -15.46
CA HIS A 39 -2.80 -0.65 -16.91
C HIS A 39 -2.34 -2.04 -17.39
N TYR A 40 -1.35 -2.63 -16.72
CA TYR A 40 -0.86 -3.98 -17.00
C TYR A 40 -1.61 -5.10 -16.26
N HIS A 41 -2.84 -4.82 -15.80
CA HIS A 41 -3.73 -5.82 -15.20
C HIS A 41 -3.20 -6.50 -13.93
N PHE A 42 -2.38 -5.82 -13.14
CA PHE A 42 -2.08 -6.28 -11.79
C PHE A 42 -3.38 -6.35 -10.98
N ASP A 43 -3.53 -7.41 -10.18
CA ASP A 43 -4.72 -7.66 -9.38
C ASP A 43 -4.80 -6.71 -8.17
N PHE A 44 -3.65 -6.34 -7.58
CA PHE A 44 -3.62 -5.52 -6.37
C PHE A 44 -2.37 -4.66 -6.18
N ALA A 45 -2.51 -3.60 -5.39
CA ALA A 45 -1.43 -2.81 -4.84
C ALA A 45 -1.48 -2.85 -3.31
N LEU A 46 -0.32 -3.03 -2.69
CA LEU A 46 -0.14 -3.08 -1.23
C LEU A 46 0.89 -2.04 -0.82
N SER A 47 0.66 -1.34 0.30
CA SER A 47 1.71 -0.59 1.00
C SER A 47 1.96 -1.18 2.39
N MET A 48 3.22 -1.21 2.81
CA MET A 48 3.57 -1.53 4.20
C MET A 48 3.36 -0.31 5.09
N ILE A 49 3.54 -0.51 6.38
CA ILE A 49 3.77 0.58 7.31
C ILE A 49 5.15 0.40 7.94
N LYS A 50 5.98 1.44 7.89
CA LYS A 50 7.30 1.45 8.53
C LYS A 50 7.46 2.74 9.31
N LEU A 51 7.52 2.59 10.63
CA LEU A 51 7.46 3.72 11.58
C LEU A 51 8.84 4.28 11.94
N ARG A 52 9.93 3.61 11.52
CA ARG A 52 11.30 4.04 11.75
C ARG A 52 12.22 3.42 10.71
N GLY A 53 13.13 4.22 10.18
CA GLY A 53 14.15 3.79 9.24
C GLY A 53 15.39 3.20 9.89
N PHE A 54 16.42 3.02 9.06
CA PHE A 54 17.67 2.36 9.42
C PHE A 54 18.91 3.26 9.27
N GLY A 55 18.76 4.52 8.83
CA GLY A 55 19.90 5.42 8.66
C GLY A 55 20.86 5.02 7.54
N GLY A 56 22.15 5.31 7.77
CA GLY A 56 23.24 5.03 6.82
C GLY A 56 23.32 6.06 5.68
N LYS A 57 24.22 5.81 4.72
CA LYS A 57 24.49 6.75 3.61
C LYS A 57 23.27 7.01 2.71
N THR A 58 22.33 6.06 2.66
CA THR A 58 21.13 6.13 1.84
C THR A 58 19.88 6.48 2.65
N GLU A 59 20.03 6.75 3.95
CA GLU A 59 18.92 7.07 4.87
C GLU A 59 17.76 6.07 4.72
N PHE A 60 18.08 4.78 4.69
CA PHE A 60 17.18 3.75 4.19
C PHE A 60 15.93 3.64 5.06
N TRP A 61 14.77 3.93 4.46
CA TRP A 61 13.46 4.02 5.13
C TRP A 61 13.38 5.07 6.23
N ASP A 62 14.27 6.05 6.29
CA ASP A 62 14.10 7.18 7.20
C ASP A 62 12.93 8.07 6.76
N HIS A 63 12.61 8.03 5.45
CA HIS A 63 11.50 8.77 4.85
C HIS A 63 10.42 7.79 4.42
N ASN A 64 9.26 7.82 5.09
CA ASN A 64 8.11 6.98 4.79
C ASN A 64 6.81 7.78 4.88
N LEU A 65 5.84 7.45 4.02
CA LEU A 65 4.46 7.96 4.15
C LEU A 65 3.62 7.04 5.08
N GLU A 66 2.42 7.48 5.44
CA GLU A 66 1.45 6.69 6.18
C GLU A 66 0.57 5.85 5.22
N SER A 67 0.31 4.59 5.59
CA SER A 67 -0.28 3.59 4.69
C SER A 67 -1.74 3.87 4.35
N PHE A 68 -2.63 4.14 5.32
CA PHE A 68 -4.05 4.34 5.05
C PHE A 68 -4.31 5.58 4.20
N THR A 69 -3.67 6.70 4.52
CA THR A 69 -3.81 7.96 3.81
C THR A 69 -3.25 7.87 2.39
N LEU A 70 -2.09 7.24 2.19
CA LEU A 70 -1.56 6.98 0.85
C LEU A 70 -2.53 6.13 0.02
N MET A 71 -3.01 5.02 0.59
CA MET A 71 -3.91 4.11 -0.12
C MET A 71 -5.28 4.73 -0.39
N ALA A 72 -5.78 5.64 0.46
CA ALA A 72 -6.97 6.43 0.20
C ALA A 72 -6.79 7.35 -1.02
N GLY A 73 -5.65 8.04 -1.14
CA GLY A 73 -5.34 8.86 -2.31
C GLY A 73 -5.23 8.03 -3.59
N LEU A 74 -4.58 6.86 -3.52
CA LEU A 74 -4.44 5.94 -4.66
C LEU A 74 -5.78 5.33 -5.08
N ALA A 75 -6.65 5.02 -4.12
CA ALA A 75 -8.00 4.55 -4.39
C ALA A 75 -8.80 5.55 -5.25
N ALA A 76 -8.65 6.85 -4.98
CA ALA A 76 -9.37 7.92 -5.69
C ALA A 76 -8.93 8.09 -7.16
N VAL A 77 -7.73 7.64 -7.53
CA VAL A 77 -7.14 7.83 -8.88
C VAL A 77 -6.96 6.52 -9.66
N THR A 78 -7.61 5.46 -9.20
CA THR A 78 -7.61 4.12 -9.82
C THR A 78 -9.04 3.61 -9.96
N SER A 79 -9.25 2.57 -10.77
CA SER A 79 -10.61 2.14 -11.16
C SER A 79 -10.88 0.64 -11.05
N ARG A 80 -9.84 -0.21 -11.06
CA ARG A 80 -9.94 -1.67 -11.15
C ARG A 80 -9.08 -2.39 -10.13
N ILE A 81 -7.85 -1.94 -9.92
CA ILE A 81 -6.87 -2.61 -9.06
C ILE A 81 -7.36 -2.65 -7.61
N GLN A 82 -7.17 -3.78 -6.91
CA GLN A 82 -7.47 -3.86 -5.48
C GLN A 82 -6.44 -3.05 -4.68
N ILE A 83 -6.88 -2.42 -3.59
CA ILE A 83 -6.06 -1.52 -2.78
C ILE A 83 -5.99 -2.08 -1.36
N TYR A 84 -4.77 -2.32 -0.85
CA TYR A 84 -4.53 -2.82 0.51
C TYR A 84 -3.60 -1.88 1.29
N ALA A 85 -4.04 -1.46 2.47
CA ALA A 85 -3.21 -0.74 3.45
C ALA A 85 -2.84 -1.67 4.61
N THR A 86 -1.69 -1.43 5.24
CA THR A 86 -1.23 -2.18 6.41
C THR A 86 -1.53 -1.39 7.68
N ALA A 87 -2.23 -2.01 8.62
CA ALA A 87 -2.43 -1.46 9.96
C ALA A 87 -1.39 -2.01 10.93
N ALA A 88 -0.56 -1.13 11.49
CA ALA A 88 0.20 -1.46 12.70
C ALA A 88 -0.78 -1.44 13.88
N THR A 89 -1.28 -2.60 14.28
CA THR A 89 -2.40 -2.75 15.25
C THR A 89 -2.17 -2.08 16.60
N LEU A 90 -0.91 -1.90 17.01
CA LEU A 90 -0.55 -1.18 18.24
C LEU A 90 -0.74 0.34 18.13
N THR A 91 -0.80 0.90 16.92
CA THR A 91 -0.84 2.35 16.68
C THR A 91 -2.25 2.89 16.41
N LEU A 92 -3.21 2.01 16.10
CA LEU A 92 -4.54 2.38 15.65
C LEU A 92 -5.60 1.52 16.34
N PRO A 93 -6.56 2.12 17.06
CA PRO A 93 -7.68 1.37 17.64
C PRO A 93 -8.50 0.66 16.54
N PRO A 94 -9.02 -0.54 16.80
CA PRO A 94 -9.72 -1.34 15.79
C PRO A 94 -10.96 -0.64 15.22
N ALA A 95 -11.68 0.15 16.02
CA ALA A 95 -12.83 0.91 15.55
C ALA A 95 -12.44 2.03 14.56
N ILE A 96 -11.25 2.61 14.71
CA ILE A 96 -10.71 3.62 13.78
C ILE A 96 -10.28 2.94 12.48
N VAL A 97 -9.59 1.80 12.57
CA VAL A 97 -9.22 1.00 11.39
C VAL A 97 -10.44 0.57 10.59
N ALA A 98 -11.49 0.08 11.26
CA ALA A 98 -12.74 -0.30 10.62
C ALA A 98 -13.41 0.88 9.90
N ARG A 99 -13.43 2.06 10.52
CA ARG A 99 -13.98 3.28 9.92
C ARG A 99 -13.15 3.73 8.72
N MET A 100 -11.82 3.76 8.83
CA MET A 100 -10.94 4.09 7.70
C MET A 100 -11.12 3.10 6.55
N ALA A 101 -11.23 1.81 6.83
CA ALA A 101 -11.49 0.80 5.81
C ALA A 101 -12.83 1.04 5.09
N ALA A 102 -13.91 1.33 5.83
CA ALA A 102 -15.19 1.68 5.23
C ALA A 102 -15.14 2.97 4.40
N THR A 103 -14.36 3.96 4.83
CA THR A 103 -14.14 5.19 4.05
C THR A 103 -13.42 4.89 2.74
N ILE A 104 -12.33 4.11 2.75
CA ILE A 104 -11.58 3.80 1.53
C ILE A 104 -12.37 2.84 0.62
N ASP A 105 -13.20 1.96 1.19
CA ASP A 105 -14.17 1.17 0.43
C ASP A 105 -15.10 2.09 -0.39
N SER A 106 -15.64 3.14 0.24
CA SER A 106 -16.47 4.15 -0.43
C SER A 106 -15.70 4.93 -1.51
N ILE A 107 -14.44 5.34 -1.24
CA ILE A 107 -13.59 6.03 -2.23
C ILE A 107 -13.32 5.13 -3.44
N SER A 108 -13.04 3.85 -3.18
CA SER A 108 -12.57 2.91 -4.19
C SER A 108 -13.70 2.21 -4.97
N GLY A 109 -14.95 2.28 -4.50
CA GLY A 109 -16.07 1.54 -5.07
C GLY A 109 -15.98 0.03 -4.81
N GLY A 110 -15.62 -0.39 -3.60
CA GLY A 110 -15.60 -1.81 -3.22
C GLY A 110 -14.27 -2.55 -3.47
N ARG A 111 -13.17 -1.82 -3.66
CA ARG A 111 -11.84 -2.40 -3.99
C ARG A 111 -10.87 -2.40 -2.81
N PHE A 112 -11.26 -1.87 -1.65
CA PHE A 112 -10.39 -1.79 -0.49
C PHE A 112 -10.58 -2.99 0.43
N GLY A 113 -9.49 -3.65 0.80
CA GLY A 113 -9.51 -4.71 1.82
C GLY A 113 -10.36 -5.94 1.47
N ARG A 114 -10.87 -6.04 0.24
CA ARG A 114 -11.69 -7.17 -0.19
C ARG A 114 -10.80 -8.41 -0.26
N GLN A 115 -10.86 -9.23 0.79
CA GLN A 115 -10.31 -10.57 0.73
C GLN A 115 -11.17 -11.37 -0.27
N PRO A 116 -10.58 -12.19 -1.15
CA PRO A 116 -11.37 -13.03 -2.07
C PRO A 116 -12.41 -13.83 -1.28
N ARG A 117 -13.67 -13.87 -1.74
CA ARG A 117 -14.76 -14.62 -1.08
C ARG A 117 -14.39 -16.09 -0.80
N ASP A 118 -13.47 -16.64 -1.58
CA ASP A 118 -13.00 -18.03 -1.48
C ASP A 118 -12.06 -18.29 -0.28
N TRP A 119 -11.62 -17.26 0.44
CA TRP A 119 -10.67 -17.42 1.54
C TRP A 119 -11.37 -17.79 2.86
N LEU A 120 -12.54 -17.22 3.14
CA LEU A 120 -13.38 -17.61 4.29
C LEU A 120 -13.94 -19.04 4.16
N ALA A 121 -14.10 -19.54 2.94
CA ALA A 121 -14.48 -20.93 2.70
C ALA A 121 -13.38 -21.94 3.09
N LYS A 122 -12.12 -21.50 3.19
CA LYS A 122 -10.97 -22.33 3.59
C LYS A 122 -10.55 -22.15 5.05
N ALA A 123 -11.07 -21.14 5.74
CA ALA A 123 -10.76 -20.85 7.14
C ALA A 123 -11.76 -21.49 8.14
N ARG A 124 -12.76 -22.23 7.65
CA ARG A 124 -13.56 -23.14 8.47
C ARG A 124 -12.85 -24.49 8.52
N VAL A 125 -11.98 -24.66 9.52
CA VAL A 125 -11.62 -25.95 10.11
C VAL A 125 -12.02 -25.87 11.57
#